data_AF-A0A3D2WES1-F1
#
_entry.id   AF-A0A3D2WES1-F1
#
_cell.length_a   1.000
_cell.length_b   1.000
_cell.length_c   1.000
_cell.angle_alpha   90.00
_cell.angle_beta   90.00
_cell.angle_gamma   90.00
#
_symmetry.space_group_name_H-M   'P 1'
#
loop_
_entity.id
_entity.type
_entity.pdbx_description
1 polymer ?
#
loop_
_entity_poly.entity_id
_entity_poly.type
_entity_poly.pdbx_seq_one_letter_code
_entity_poly.pdbx_strand_id
1 'polypeptide(L)'
;MDSQMRITSSLIINHLHEPRELESLYRKDPDAFRESVDEAIHALPDSVVLYVWKARLEYDQTPLGAKHGIKLWYALGICLAVGALVRLPAIRLGEWWYYPRFAPLWIILGLAGYFLVRRPNRALLITG
;
A
#
# COMPACT_ATOMS: atom_id res chain seq x y z
N MET A 1 42.10 3.30 -8.84
CA MET A 1 41.23 2.45 -9.69
C MET A 1 40.00 2.15 -8.86
N ASP A 2 38.97 2.98 -9.03
CA ASP A 2 37.69 2.82 -8.34
C ASP A 2 36.92 1.70 -9.05
N SER A 3 36.97 0.50 -8.48
CA SER A 3 36.23 -0.66 -8.98
C SER A 3 34.75 -0.42 -8.70
N GLN A 4 34.03 0.12 -9.68
CA GLN A 4 32.57 0.02 -9.76
C GLN A 4 32.17 -1.46 -9.67
N MET A 5 31.85 -1.94 -8.47
CA MET A 5 31.28 -3.27 -8.24
C MET A 5 29.86 -3.27 -8.79
N ARG A 6 29.72 -3.55 -10.09
CA ARG A 6 28.43 -3.86 -10.68
C ARG A 6 27.92 -5.17 -10.11
N ILE A 7 26.74 -5.15 -9.50
CA ILE A 7 26.07 -6.37 -9.04
C ILE A 7 25.76 -7.20 -10.29
N THR A 8 26.37 -8.37 -10.39
CA THR A 8 26.25 -9.27 -11.54
C THR A 8 25.65 -10.60 -11.06
N SER A 9 24.91 -11.31 -11.90
CA SER A 9 24.33 -12.63 -11.60
C SER A 9 25.36 -13.62 -11.06
N SER A 10 26.57 -13.63 -11.60
CA SER A 10 27.69 -14.45 -11.11
C SER A 10 28.11 -14.14 -9.68
N LEU A 11 28.03 -12.88 -9.24
CA LEU A 11 28.36 -12.48 -7.87
C LEU A 11 27.31 -12.99 -6.87
N ILE A 12 26.04 -12.95 -7.26
CA ILE A 12 24.91 -13.47 -6.48
C ILE A 12 25.00 -14.99 -6.35
N ILE A 13 25.33 -15.70 -7.43
CA ILE A 13 25.49 -17.15 -7.42
C ILE A 13 26.65 -17.57 -6.51
N ASN A 14 27.78 -16.84 -6.52
CA ASN A 14 28.91 -17.13 -5.63
C ASN A 14 28.58 -16.92 -4.14
N HIS A 15 27.79 -15.90 -3.80
CA HIS A 15 27.40 -15.59 -2.42
C HIS A 15 26.03 -16.17 -2.03
N LEU A 16 25.53 -17.16 -2.77
CA LEU A 16 24.18 -17.71 -2.60
C LEU A 16 23.95 -18.34 -1.22
N HIS A 17 25.02 -18.81 -0.58
CA HIS A 17 24.98 -19.38 0.77
C HIS A 17 25.29 -18.36 1.87
N GLU A 18 25.53 -17.10 1.51
CA GLU A 18 25.94 -16.04 2.42
C GLU A 18 24.85 -14.96 2.51
N PRO A 19 23.82 -15.16 3.37
CA PRO A 19 22.67 -14.26 3.43
C PRO A 19 23.04 -12.82 3.83
N ARG A 20 24.17 -12.63 4.55
CA ARG A 20 24.68 -11.31 4.93
C ARG A 20 25.21 -10.52 3.73
N GLU A 21 25.93 -11.18 2.82
CA GLU A 21 26.49 -10.53 1.64
C GLU A 21 25.39 -10.19 0.64
N LEU A 22 24.41 -11.10 0.44
CA LEU A 22 23.21 -10.83 -0.36
C LEU A 22 22.44 -9.60 0.13
N GLU A 23 22.21 -9.48 1.44
CA GLU A 23 21.54 -8.31 2.04
C GLU A 23 22.38 -7.03 1.89
N SER A 24 23.71 -7.12 1.99
CA SER A 24 24.62 -5.99 1.74
C SER A 24 24.54 -5.51 0.29
N LEU A 25 24.52 -6.44 -0.67
CA LEU A 25 24.35 -6.14 -2.10
C LEU A 25 22.99 -5.50 -2.37
N TYR A 26 21.91 -6.07 -1.82
CA TYR A 26 20.56 -5.50 -1.94
C TYR A 26 20.47 -4.06 -1.40
N ARG A 27 21.08 -3.79 -0.24
CA ARG A 27 21.07 -2.44 0.37
C ARG A 27 21.89 -1.41 -0.40
N LYS A 28 22.92 -1.84 -1.13
CA LYS A 28 23.74 -0.94 -1.95
C LYS A 28 22.97 -0.49 -3.18
N ASP A 29 22.35 -1.42 -3.90
CA ASP A 29 21.61 -1.12 -5.12
C ASP A 29 20.47 -2.13 -5.34
N PRO A 30 19.24 -1.80 -4.90
CA PRO A 30 18.10 -2.72 -4.97
C PRO A 30 17.64 -2.96 -6.42
N ASP A 31 17.80 -1.98 -7.31
CA ASP A 31 17.39 -2.10 -8.71
C ASP A 31 18.34 -3.02 -9.49
N ALA A 32 19.64 -2.81 -9.37
CA ALA A 32 20.65 -3.68 -9.99
C ALA A 32 20.64 -5.09 -9.40
N PHE A 33 20.39 -5.22 -8.10
CA PHE A 33 20.22 -6.52 -7.45
C PHE A 33 19.02 -7.29 -7.99
N ARG A 34 17.90 -6.62 -8.26
CA ARG A 34 16.71 -7.27 -8.83
C ARG A 34 16.96 -7.86 -10.20
N GLU A 35 17.59 -7.11 -11.09
CA GLU A 35 17.90 -7.55 -12.47
C GLU A 35 18.85 -8.74 -12.45
N SER A 36 19.87 -8.69 -11.60
CA SER A 36 20.86 -9.75 -11.47
C SER A 36 20.34 -11.00 -10.73
N VAL A 37 19.38 -10.87 -9.81
CA VAL A 37 18.65 -12.01 -9.22
C VAL A 37 17.78 -12.71 -10.27
N ASP A 38 17.07 -11.95 -11.11
CA ASP A 38 16.25 -12.53 -12.18
C ASP A 38 17.11 -13.31 -13.19
N GLU A 39 18.25 -12.75 -13.60
CA GLU A 39 19.22 -13.42 -14.47
C GLU A 39 19.83 -14.67 -13.78
N ALA A 40 20.14 -14.60 -12.48
CA ALA A 40 20.67 -15.72 -11.72
C ALA A 40 19.65 -16.87 -11.56
N ILE A 41 18.34 -16.59 -11.50
CA ILE A 41 17.28 -17.61 -11.49
C ILE A 41 17.23 -18.36 -12.82
N HIS A 42 17.37 -17.63 -13.94
CA HIS A 42 17.40 -18.24 -15.27
C HIS A 42 18.64 -19.14 -15.45
N ALA A 43 19.78 -18.75 -14.89
CA ALA A 43 21.01 -19.53 -14.92
C ALA A 43 21.00 -20.72 -13.94
N LEU A 44 20.36 -20.59 -12.77
CA LEU A 44 20.39 -21.59 -11.70
C LEU A 44 19.01 -21.78 -11.03
N PRO A 45 18.07 -22.45 -11.70
CA PRO A 45 16.69 -22.58 -11.24
C PRO A 45 16.51 -23.51 -10.03
N ASP A 46 17.55 -24.18 -9.55
CA ASP A 46 17.47 -25.19 -8.46
C ASP A 46 17.75 -24.62 -7.05
N SER A 47 17.90 -23.29 -6.93
CA SER A 47 18.20 -22.67 -5.64
C SER A 47 16.96 -22.09 -4.96
N VAL A 48 16.61 -22.65 -3.81
CA VAL A 48 15.56 -22.13 -2.93
C VAL A 48 15.84 -20.68 -2.50
N VAL A 49 17.11 -20.30 -2.33
CA VAL A 49 17.49 -18.94 -1.88
C VAL A 49 17.09 -17.89 -2.91
N LEU A 50 17.30 -18.16 -4.20
CA LEU A 50 16.92 -17.27 -5.30
C LEU A 50 15.39 -17.09 -5.38
N TYR A 51 14.62 -18.16 -5.18
CA TYR A 51 13.15 -18.08 -5.11
C TYR A 51 12.65 -17.26 -3.92
N VAL A 52 13.26 -17.42 -2.74
CA VAL A 52 12.94 -16.63 -1.55
C VAL A 52 13.18 -15.14 -1.81
N TRP A 53 14.28 -14.80 -2.48
CA TRP A 53 14.58 -13.42 -2.86
C TRP A 53 13.63 -12.87 -3.91
N LYS A 54 13.26 -13.66 -4.93
CA LYS A 54 12.23 -13.27 -5.90
C LYS A 54 10.92 -12.93 -5.21
N ALA A 55 10.43 -13.80 -4.33
CA ALA A 55 9.20 -13.58 -3.57
C ALA A 55 9.30 -12.33 -2.68
N ARG A 56 10.45 -12.10 -2.02
CA ARG A 56 10.70 -10.90 -1.22
C ARG A 56 10.67 -9.62 -2.06
N LEU A 57 11.34 -9.63 -3.21
CA LEU A 57 11.41 -8.49 -4.13
C LEU A 57 10.04 -8.19 -4.77
N GLU A 58 9.27 -9.21 -5.14
CA GLU A 58 7.89 -9.06 -5.64
C GLU A 58 6.92 -8.57 -4.55
N TYR A 59 7.13 -8.95 -3.28
CA TYR A 59 6.29 -8.45 -2.18
C TYR A 59 6.57 -6.97 -1.89
N ASP A 60 7.84 -6.56 -1.92
CA ASP A 60 8.26 -5.15 -1.73
C ASP A 60 7.88 -4.24 -2.90
N GLN A 61 7.61 -4.81 -4.09
CA GLN A 61 6.97 -4.11 -5.21
C GLN A 61 5.55 -3.64 -4.89
N THR A 62 4.96 -4.03 -3.76
CA THR A 62 3.77 -3.35 -3.25
C THR A 62 4.20 -1.97 -2.76
N PRO A 63 4.01 -0.88 -3.52
CA PRO A 63 4.61 0.40 -3.20
C PRO A 63 4.11 0.86 -1.84
N LEU A 64 4.98 0.77 -0.84
CA LEU A 64 4.72 1.22 0.53
C LEU A 64 4.33 2.71 0.55
N GLY A 65 4.72 3.47 -0.49
CA GLY A 65 4.35 4.89 -0.68
C GLY A 65 3.10 5.15 -1.55
N ALA A 66 2.85 4.40 -2.62
CA ALA A 66 1.76 4.76 -3.56
C ALA A 66 0.36 4.47 -2.98
N LYS A 67 0.24 3.50 -2.07
CA LYS A 67 -1.02 3.22 -1.38
C LYS A 67 -1.41 4.34 -0.40
N HIS A 68 -0.46 5.13 0.09
CA HIS A 68 -0.75 6.23 1.02
C HIS A 68 -1.20 7.51 0.30
N GLY A 69 -0.54 7.88 -0.80
CA GLY A 69 -0.92 9.05 -1.59
C GLY A 69 -2.34 8.95 -2.15
N ILE A 70 -2.69 7.78 -2.70
CA ILE A 70 -4.03 7.52 -3.24
C ILE A 70 -5.10 7.58 -2.12
N LYS A 71 -4.83 7.01 -0.94
CA LYS A 71 -5.74 7.10 0.22
C LYS A 71 -5.97 8.53 0.69
N LEU A 72 -4.93 9.36 0.70
CA LEU A 72 -5.03 10.78 1.06
C LEU A 72 -5.87 11.56 0.04
N TRP A 73 -5.67 11.34 -1.26
CA TRP A 73 -6.48 11.97 -2.31
C TRP A 73 -7.95 11.54 -2.25
N TYR A 74 -8.23 10.25 -1.98
CA TYR A 74 -9.59 9.79 -1.75
C TYR A 74 -10.21 10.42 -0.50
N ALA A 75 -9.48 10.49 0.62
CA ALA A 75 -9.96 11.14 1.83
C ALA A 75 -10.27 12.63 1.59
N LEU A 76 -9.39 13.34 0.88
CA LEU A 76 -9.58 14.74 0.52
C LEU A 76 -10.79 14.92 -0.41
N GLY A 77 -10.92 14.08 -1.43
CA GLY A 77 -12.05 14.09 -2.37
C GLY A 77 -13.39 13.79 -1.69
N ILE A 78 -13.44 12.80 -0.80
CA ILE A 78 -14.64 12.47 -0.03
C ILE A 78 -15.00 13.61 0.91
N CYS A 79 -14.02 14.20 1.60
CA CYS A 79 -14.26 15.34 2.50
C CYS A 79 -14.80 16.55 1.75
N LEU A 80 -14.22 16.87 0.59
CA LEU A 80 -14.70 17.94 -0.29
C LEU A 80 -16.11 17.66 -0.81
N ALA A 81 -16.38 16.44 -1.27
CA ALA A 81 -17.67 16.04 -1.82
C ALA A 81 -18.77 16.07 -0.75
N VAL A 82 -18.51 15.51 0.44
CA VAL A 82 -19.46 15.53 1.57
C VAL A 82 -19.67 16.97 2.04
N GLY A 83 -18.61 17.77 2.19
CA GLY A 83 -18.72 19.17 2.56
C GLY A 83 -19.55 19.98 1.55
N ALA A 84 -19.33 19.78 0.26
CA ALA A 84 -20.12 20.40 -0.81
C ALA A 84 -21.58 19.93 -0.76
N LEU A 85 -21.83 18.63 -0.56
CA LEU A 85 -23.17 18.08 -0.47
C LEU A 85 -23.96 18.60 0.74
N VAL A 86 -23.29 18.89 1.85
CA VAL A 86 -23.91 19.53 3.03
C VAL A 86 -24.21 21.01 2.76
N ARG A 87 -23.31 21.72 2.06
CA ARG A 87 -23.35 23.18 1.88
C ARG A 87 -24.27 23.63 0.74
N LEU A 88 -24.32 22.90 -0.37
CA LEU A 88 -25.17 23.19 -1.54
C LEU A 88 -26.66 23.35 -1.20
N PRO A 89 -27.30 22.43 -0.45
CA PRO A 89 -28.69 22.59 -0.06
C PRO A 89 -28.90 23.71 0.96
N ALA A 90 -27.91 24.00 1.84
CA ALA A 90 -28.00 25.10 2.80
C ALA A 90 -28.10 26.47 2.11
N ILE A 91 -27.36 26.68 1.02
CA ILE A 91 -27.37 27.93 0.25
C ILE A 91 -28.68 28.09 -0.53
N ARG A 92 -29.27 26.99 -1.04
CA ARG A 92 -30.53 27.02 -1.79
C ARG A 92 -31.78 27.12 -0.90
N LEU A 93 -31.78 26.48 0.26
CA LEU A 93 -32.96 26.34 1.13
C LEU A 93 -32.97 27.34 2.30
N GLY A 94 -31.88 28.06 2.51
CA GLY A 94 -31.71 28.99 3.63
C GLY A 94 -31.27 28.28 4.90
N GLU A 95 -30.22 28.81 5.52
CA GLU A 95 -29.54 28.21 6.68
C GLU A 95 -30.50 27.96 7.86
N TRP A 96 -31.41 28.91 8.11
CA TRP A 96 -32.40 28.86 9.19
C TRP A 96 -33.43 27.72 9.06
N TRP A 97 -33.72 27.28 7.83
CA TRP A 97 -34.65 26.17 7.58
C TRP A 97 -33.90 24.84 7.51
N TYR A 98 -32.69 24.86 6.96
CA TYR A 98 -31.89 23.68 6.66
C TYR A 98 -31.19 23.08 7.89
N TYR A 99 -30.45 23.88 8.66
CA TYR A 99 -29.65 23.36 9.78
C TYR A 99 -30.47 22.68 10.88
N PRO A 100 -31.62 23.21 11.33
CA PRO A 100 -32.41 22.56 12.39
C PRO A 100 -32.93 21.18 12.01
N ARG A 101 -33.19 20.94 10.71
CA ARG A 101 -33.77 19.69 10.21
C ARG A 101 -32.71 18.66 9.81
N PHE A 102 -31.62 19.12 9.19
CA PHE A 102 -30.63 18.23 8.60
C PHE A 102 -29.36 18.05 9.44
N ALA A 103 -29.04 18.96 10.37
CA ALA A 103 -27.86 18.80 11.24
C ALA A 103 -27.92 17.52 12.09
N PRO A 104 -29.06 17.14 12.72
CA PRO A 104 -29.14 15.89 13.46
C PRO A 104 -28.93 14.65 12.57
N LEU A 105 -29.41 14.69 11.32
CA LEU A 105 -29.23 13.60 10.36
C LEU A 105 -27.75 13.39 10.02
N TRP A 106 -26.97 14.46 9.82
CA TRP A 106 -25.53 14.36 9.56
C TRP A 106 -24.76 13.79 10.75
N ILE A 107 -25.14 14.15 11.99
CA ILE A 107 -24.54 13.59 13.21
C ILE A 107 -24.81 12.09 13.31
N ILE A 108 -26.07 11.68 13.11
CA ILE A 108 -26.47 10.26 13.15
C ILE A 108 -25.77 9.48 12.04
N LEU A 109 -25.69 10.04 10.83
CA LEU A 109 -25.01 9.40 9.69
C LEU A 109 -23.52 9.21 9.96
N GLY A 110 -22.85 10.22 10.53
CA GLY A 110 -21.45 10.11 10.94
C GLY A 110 -21.24 9.03 12.00
N LEU A 111 -22.14 8.95 12.99
CA LEU A 111 -22.09 7.94 14.04
C LEU A 111 -22.37 6.52 13.50
N ALA A 112 -23.36 6.39 12.61
CA ALA A 112 -23.69 5.14 11.94
C ALA A 112 -22.52 4.65 11.06
N GLY A 113 -21.90 5.55 10.30
CA GLY A 113 -20.69 5.27 9.53
C GLY A 113 -19.55 4.79 10.42
N TYR A 114 -19.31 5.47 11.55
CA TYR A 114 -18.30 5.05 12.52
C TYR A 114 -18.53 3.62 13.04
N PHE A 115 -19.77 3.29 13.42
CA PHE A 115 -20.10 1.94 13.86
C PHE A 115 -20.01 0.91 12.73
N LEU A 116 -20.38 1.26 11.50
CA LEU A 116 -20.32 0.35 10.36
C LEU A 116 -18.87 0.00 10.02
N VAL A 117 -17.97 1.00 9.98
CA VAL A 117 -16.53 0.78 9.74
C VAL A 117 -15.88 0.04 10.91
N ARG A 118 -16.28 0.33 12.15
CA ARG A 118 -15.73 -0.33 13.35
C ARG A 118 -16.30 -1.73 13.61
N ARG A 119 -17.26 -2.22 12.81
CA ARG A 119 -17.88 -3.55 12.92
C ARG A 119 -17.54 -4.46 11.71
N PRO A 120 -16.27 -4.81 11.45
CA PRO A 120 -15.91 -5.62 10.28
C PRO A 120 -16.41 -7.09 10.32
N ASN A 121 -16.76 -7.64 11.48
CA ASN A 121 -17.05 -9.09 11.64
C ASN A 121 -18.46 -9.38 12.20
N ARG A 122 -19.53 -9.03 11.48
CA ARG A 122 -20.89 -9.56 11.76
C ARG A 122 -21.38 -10.60 10.76
N ALA A 123 -20.63 -10.86 9.68
CA ALA A 123 -20.97 -11.90 8.70
C ALA A 123 -20.93 -13.33 9.30
N LEU A 124 -20.33 -13.51 10.48
CA LEU A 124 -20.24 -14.80 11.19
C LEU A 124 -21.46 -15.12 12.09
N LEU A 125 -22.46 -14.24 12.17
CA LEU A 125 -23.64 -14.44 13.04
C LEU A 125 -24.91 -14.84 12.28
N ILE A 126 -24.85 -14.98 10.95
CA ILE A 126 -26.02 -15.35 10.10
C ILE A 126 -25.92 -16.83 9.65
N THR A 127 -24.81 -17.51 9.97
CA THR A 127 -24.64 -18.96 9.76
C THR A 127 -24.57 -19.66 11.12
N GLY A 128 -25.68 -19.60 11.86
CA GLY A 128 -25.90 -20.34 13.10
C GLY A 128 -27.28 -20.97 13.06
#